data_AF-A0A7S0Q2T3-F1
#
_entry.id   AF-A0A7S0Q2T3-F1
#
_cell.length_a   1.000
_cell.length_b   1.000
_cell.length_c   1.000
_cell.angle_alpha   90.00
_cell.angle_beta   90.00
_cell.angle_gamma   90.00
#
_symmetry.space_group_name_H-M   'P 1'
#
loop_
_entity.id
_entity.type
_entity.pdbx_description
1 polymer ?
#
loop_
_entity_poly.entity_id
_entity_poly.type
_entity_poly.pdbx_seq_one_letter_code
_entity_poly.pdbx_strand_id
1 'polypeptide(L)'
;SWLVAATTSPHRLCLRSEPRTSRSPLVVAQYVGKLEHTVKDAMMHRAVGMQLQTFKVCRNLGQQLWLDSSWRSFVDREQLTGRLTQFITELQHSKRDLQFVPTRAPFRQGSPNNPYLAAARKESGYHCEVEPQRIAEMLMQWREQLSVEWREH
;
A
#
# COMPACT_ATOMS: atom_id res chain seq x y z
N SER A 1 -23.39 63.62 58.05
CA SER A 1 -23.01 62.20 58.07
C SER A 1 -23.60 61.49 56.87
N TRP A 2 -22.70 61.02 55.99
CA TRP A 2 -22.78 59.91 55.04
C TRP A 2 -23.96 59.77 54.06
N LEU A 3 -23.61 59.98 52.78
CA LEU A 3 -24.07 59.23 51.59
C LEU A 3 -24.32 57.74 51.88
N VAL A 4 -25.27 57.11 51.18
CA VAL A 4 -25.01 55.98 50.26
C VAL A 4 -26.22 55.79 49.32
N ALA A 5 -25.92 55.72 48.04
CA ALA A 5 -26.82 55.35 46.95
C ALA A 5 -26.72 53.84 46.64
N ALA A 6 -27.73 53.37 45.88
CA ALA A 6 -27.74 52.19 45.02
C ALA A 6 -27.91 50.80 45.67
N THR A 7 -28.86 50.01 45.16
CA THR A 7 -28.55 49.06 44.08
C THR A 7 -29.79 48.30 43.60
N THR A 8 -29.98 48.39 42.29
CA THR A 8 -30.91 47.66 41.44
C THR A 8 -30.48 46.20 41.32
N SER A 9 -31.40 45.26 41.50
CA SER A 9 -31.23 43.86 41.08
C SER A 9 -32.17 43.60 39.92
N PRO A 10 -31.68 42.97 38.84
CA PRO A 10 -32.41 41.80 38.40
C PRO A 10 -31.50 40.64 37.95
N HIS A 11 -31.93 39.45 38.36
CA HIS A 11 -31.87 38.17 37.65
C HIS A 11 -30.62 37.85 36.81
N ARG A 12 -29.80 36.99 37.41
CA ARG A 12 -28.75 36.19 36.77
C ARG A 12 -29.28 35.46 35.53
N LEU A 13 -28.78 35.84 34.36
CA LEU A 13 -28.76 34.98 33.18
C LEU A 13 -27.80 33.82 33.45
N CYS A 14 -28.33 32.61 33.49
CA CYS A 14 -27.55 31.38 33.52
C CYS A 14 -26.95 31.14 32.13
N LEU A 15 -25.77 31.70 31.87
CA LEU A 15 -24.95 31.35 30.71
C LEU A 15 -24.42 29.94 30.92
N ARG A 16 -25.09 28.96 30.30
CA ARG A 16 -24.60 27.60 30.15
C ARG A 16 -23.33 27.66 29.30
N SER A 17 -22.17 27.58 29.93
CA SER A 17 -20.90 27.39 29.25
C SER A 17 -20.91 26.02 28.57
N GLU A 18 -21.08 25.98 27.25
CA GLU A 18 -20.74 24.79 26.50
C GLU A 18 -19.24 24.49 26.70
N PRO A 19 -18.85 23.24 26.97
CA PRO A 19 -17.45 22.89 27.00
C PRO A 19 -16.91 23.07 25.58
N ARG A 20 -16.25 24.20 25.33
CA ARG A 20 -15.35 24.36 24.19
C ARG A 20 -14.34 23.23 24.30
N THR A 21 -14.54 22.21 23.50
CA THR A 21 -13.61 21.09 23.39
C THR A 21 -12.34 21.67 22.79
N SER A 22 -11.42 22.10 23.66
CA SER A 22 -10.06 22.47 23.30
C SER A 22 -9.39 21.19 22.79
N ARG A 23 -9.58 20.88 21.50
CA ARG A 23 -8.79 19.86 20.82
C ARG A 23 -7.38 20.45 20.74
N SER A 24 -6.52 20.01 21.66
CA SER A 24 -5.11 20.37 21.68
C SER A 24 -4.53 20.21 20.27
N PRO A 25 -3.78 21.20 19.75
CA PRO A 25 -3.18 21.14 18.41
C PRO A 25 -2.29 19.91 18.22
N LEU A 26 -1.73 19.35 19.31
CA LEU A 26 -0.97 18.11 19.29
C LEU A 26 -1.82 16.88 18.95
N VAL A 27 -3.07 16.85 19.39
CA VAL A 27 -3.99 15.75 19.10
C VAL A 27 -4.39 15.80 17.62
N VAL A 28 -4.70 16.98 17.09
CA VAL A 28 -5.01 17.16 15.66
C VAL A 28 -3.84 16.75 14.78
N ALA A 29 -2.62 17.17 15.13
CA ALA A 29 -1.41 16.80 14.39
C ALA A 29 -1.16 15.28 14.37
N GLN A 30 -1.39 14.57 15.47
CA GLN A 30 -1.28 13.11 15.53
C GLN A 30 -2.31 12.40 14.64
N TYR A 31 -3.55 12.90 14.60
CA TYR A 31 -4.59 12.33 13.73
C TYR A 31 -4.29 12.57 12.24
N VAL A 32 -3.82 13.77 11.89
CA VAL A 32 -3.43 14.10 10.50
C VAL A 32 -2.24 13.24 10.06
N GLY A 33 -1.22 13.07 10.90
CA GLY A 33 -0.08 12.21 10.59
C GLY A 33 -0.48 10.75 10.37
N LYS A 34 -1.34 10.18 11.23
CA LYS A 34 -1.87 8.82 11.03
C LYS A 34 -2.64 8.67 9.72
N LEU A 35 -3.48 9.66 9.39
CA LEU A 35 -4.23 9.66 8.14
C LEU A 35 -3.29 9.70 6.93
N GLU A 36 -2.28 10.57 6.96
CA GLU A 36 -1.27 10.67 5.89
C GLU A 36 -0.55 9.34 5.66
N HIS A 37 -0.16 8.65 6.73
CA HIS A 37 0.47 7.32 6.63
C HIS A 37 -0.46 6.29 5.99
N THR A 38 -1.73 6.24 6.39
CA THR A 38 -2.70 5.31 5.78
C THR A 38 -2.96 5.59 4.31
N VAL A 39 -2.98 6.87 3.91
CA VAL A 39 -3.18 7.27 2.52
C VAL A 39 -1.97 6.87 1.67
N LYS A 40 -0.75 7.08 2.16
CA LYS A 40 0.49 6.66 1.46
C LYS A 40 0.52 5.14 1.22
N ASP A 41 0.15 4.35 2.22
CA ASP A 41 0.08 2.90 2.10
C ASP A 41 -1.00 2.46 1.11
N ALA A 42 -2.20 3.06 1.18
CA ALA A 42 -3.29 2.79 0.25
C ALA A 42 -2.90 3.12 -1.21
N MET A 43 -2.20 4.24 -1.44
CA MET A 43 -1.63 4.56 -2.76
C MET A 43 -0.66 3.49 -3.22
N MET A 44 0.19 3.00 -2.32
CA MET A 44 1.20 2.00 -2.67
C MET A 44 0.54 0.68 -3.07
N HIS A 45 -0.45 0.21 -2.31
CA HIS A 45 -1.26 -0.96 -2.67
C HIS A 45 -1.90 -0.79 -4.05
N ARG A 46 -2.49 0.37 -4.33
CA ARG A 46 -3.12 0.64 -5.63
C ARG A 46 -2.08 0.67 -6.76
N ALA A 47 -0.93 1.31 -6.56
CA ALA A 47 0.15 1.36 -7.55
C ALA A 47 0.67 -0.04 -7.91
N VAL A 48 0.92 -0.89 -6.90
CA VAL A 48 1.33 -2.29 -7.13
C VAL A 48 0.23 -3.07 -7.87
N GLY A 49 -1.03 -2.88 -7.49
CA GLY A 49 -2.17 -3.50 -8.18
C GLY A 49 -2.26 -3.11 -9.67
N MET A 50 -2.10 -1.82 -9.98
CA MET A 50 -2.08 -1.32 -11.36
C MET A 50 -0.90 -1.88 -12.16
N GLN A 51 0.27 -1.97 -11.54
CA GLN A 51 1.46 -2.53 -12.17
C GLN A 51 1.31 -4.04 -12.46
N LEU A 52 0.76 -4.81 -11.52
CA LEU A 52 0.46 -6.24 -11.72
C LEU A 52 -0.53 -6.45 -12.87
N GLN A 53 -1.57 -5.60 -12.95
CA GLN A 53 -2.53 -5.64 -14.04
C GLN A 53 -1.87 -5.28 -15.38
N THR A 54 -0.96 -4.32 -15.39
CA THR A 54 -0.20 -3.94 -16.60
C THR A 54 0.66 -5.10 -17.09
N PHE A 55 1.40 -5.77 -16.20
CA PHE A 55 2.18 -6.96 -16.57
C PHE A 55 1.31 -8.08 -17.12
N LYS A 56 0.11 -8.27 -16.56
CA LYS A 56 -0.85 -9.24 -17.08
C LYS A 56 -1.29 -8.91 -18.51
N VAL A 57 -1.58 -7.64 -18.80
CA VAL A 57 -1.97 -7.18 -20.16
C VAL A 57 -0.80 -7.33 -21.14
N CYS A 58 0.42 -6.99 -20.73
CA CYS A 58 1.62 -7.10 -21.55
C CYS A 58 2.18 -8.53 -21.65
N ARG A 59 1.54 -9.52 -21.01
CA ARG A 59 2.00 -10.92 -20.93
C ARG A 59 3.39 -11.11 -20.29
N ASN A 60 3.79 -10.20 -19.40
CA ASN A 60 5.04 -10.28 -18.64
C ASN A 60 4.88 -11.12 -17.38
N LEU A 61 4.61 -12.43 -17.55
CA LEU A 61 4.29 -13.32 -16.44
C LEU A 61 5.41 -13.43 -15.39
N GLY A 62 6.68 -13.44 -15.81
CA GLY A 62 7.81 -13.52 -14.88
C GLY A 62 7.90 -12.31 -13.94
N GLN A 63 7.79 -11.11 -14.50
CA GLN A 63 7.78 -9.87 -13.72
C GLN A 63 6.53 -9.78 -12.83
N GLN A 64 5.38 -10.27 -13.31
CA GLN A 64 4.16 -10.32 -12.53
C GLN A 64 4.29 -11.23 -11.30
N LEU A 65 4.77 -12.46 -11.49
CA LEU A 65 4.95 -13.43 -10.41
C LEU A 65 5.97 -12.93 -9.39
N TRP A 66 7.08 -12.38 -9.87
CA TRP A 66 8.14 -11.83 -9.04
C TRP A 66 7.67 -10.63 -8.21
N LEU A 67 6.94 -9.70 -8.83
CA LEU A 67 6.41 -8.53 -8.11
C LEU A 67 5.38 -8.93 -7.07
N ASP A 68 4.47 -9.86 -7.39
CA ASP A 68 3.45 -10.33 -6.45
C ASP A 68 4.08 -11.05 -5.24
N SER A 69 5.04 -11.94 -5.47
CA SER A 69 5.74 -12.65 -4.38
C SER A 69 6.59 -11.70 -3.52
N SER A 70 7.36 -10.80 -4.14
CA SER A 70 8.20 -9.82 -3.45
C SER A 70 7.36 -8.84 -2.65
N TRP A 71 6.25 -8.37 -3.21
CA TRP A 71 5.34 -7.45 -2.54
C TRP A 71 4.67 -8.09 -1.32
N ARG A 72 4.15 -9.32 -1.45
CA ARG A 72 3.54 -10.03 -0.30
C ARG A 72 4.57 -10.25 0.81
N SER A 73 5.76 -10.71 0.45
CA SER A 73 6.85 -10.91 1.41
C SER A 73 7.25 -9.62 2.13
N PHE A 74 7.26 -8.49 1.39
CA PHE A 74 7.52 -7.17 1.97
C PHE A 74 6.42 -6.76 2.94
N VAL A 75 5.14 -6.87 2.55
CA VAL A 75 3.99 -6.49 3.40
C VAL A 75 3.90 -7.35 4.66
N ASP A 76 4.17 -8.65 4.54
CA ASP A 76 4.16 -9.57 5.68
C ASP A 76 5.27 -9.24 6.70
N ARG A 77 6.42 -8.79 6.22
CA ARG A 77 7.54 -8.31 7.04
C ARG A 77 7.25 -6.94 7.65
N GLU A 78 6.69 -6.03 6.87
CA GLU A 78 6.49 -4.64 7.25
C GLU A 78 5.07 -4.39 7.77
N GLN A 79 4.84 -4.78 9.02
CA GLN A 79 3.53 -4.67 9.69
C GLN A 79 3.18 -3.25 10.17
N LEU A 80 4.07 -2.28 9.94
CA LEU A 80 3.94 -0.91 10.44
C LEU A 80 3.30 0.00 9.40
N THR A 81 2.24 0.71 9.79
CA THR A 81 1.54 1.69 8.95
C THR A 81 2.44 2.84 8.52
N GLY A 82 2.34 3.24 7.26
CA GLY A 82 3.05 4.35 6.64
C GLY A 82 4.40 4.00 6.05
N ARG A 83 4.80 2.71 6.06
CA ARG A 83 6.12 2.26 5.60
C ARG A 83 6.10 1.59 4.24
N LEU A 84 4.93 1.38 3.64
CA LEU A 84 4.86 0.61 2.39
C LEU A 84 5.59 1.28 1.22
N THR A 85 5.79 2.59 1.28
CA THR A 85 6.61 3.32 0.29
C THR A 85 8.08 2.93 0.32
N GLN A 86 8.58 2.36 1.42
CA GLN A 86 9.97 1.89 1.54
C GLN A 86 10.26 0.72 0.57
N PHE A 87 9.22 0.02 0.12
CA PHE A 87 9.36 -1.01 -0.91
C PHE A 87 10.04 -0.47 -2.17
N ILE A 88 9.75 0.76 -2.59
CA ILE A 88 10.41 1.39 -3.76
C ILE A 88 11.92 1.52 -3.52
N THR A 89 12.31 1.96 -2.33
CA THR A 89 13.71 2.11 -1.96
C THR A 89 14.42 0.76 -1.91
N GLU A 90 13.76 -0.28 -1.40
CA GLU A 90 14.30 -1.65 -1.42
C GLU A 90 14.50 -2.16 -2.84
N LEU A 91 13.54 -1.92 -3.74
CA LEU A 91 13.66 -2.29 -5.15
C LEU A 91 14.81 -1.55 -5.86
N GLN A 92 15.03 -0.27 -5.54
CA GLN A 92 16.13 0.53 -6.11
C GLN A 92 17.52 -0.01 -5.71
N HIS A 93 17.65 -0.53 -4.49
CA HIS A 93 18.91 -1.10 -3.98
C HIS A 93 19.06 -2.60 -4.27
N SER A 94 18.00 -3.26 -4.73
CA SER A 94 18.02 -4.67 -5.08
C SER A 94 18.80 -4.93 -6.36
N LYS A 95 19.52 -6.05 -6.39
CA LYS A 95 20.21 -6.53 -7.59
C LYS A 95 19.22 -7.23 -8.52
N ARG A 96 19.64 -7.47 -9.77
CA ARG A 96 18.89 -8.29 -10.72
C ARG A 96 18.62 -9.67 -10.13
N ASP A 97 17.45 -10.21 -10.46
CA ASP A 97 16.97 -11.49 -9.96
C ASP A 97 16.49 -12.39 -11.10
N LEU A 98 16.49 -13.71 -10.87
CA LEU A 98 16.06 -14.71 -11.83
C LEU A 98 14.80 -15.41 -11.31
N GLN A 99 13.65 -15.00 -11.83
CA GLN A 99 12.37 -15.61 -11.49
C GLN A 99 12.11 -16.84 -12.35
N PHE A 100 11.91 -18.00 -11.72
CA PHE A 100 11.39 -19.17 -12.45
C PHE A 100 9.92 -18.97 -12.82
N VAL A 101 9.61 -19.20 -14.09
CA VAL A 101 8.26 -19.12 -14.64
C VAL A 101 7.82 -20.52 -15.09
N PRO A 102 6.85 -21.13 -14.42
CA PRO A 102 6.34 -22.43 -14.84
C PRO A 102 5.60 -22.26 -16.17
N THR A 103 6.06 -22.97 -17.18
CA THR A 103 5.27 -23.16 -18.40
C THR A 103 4.24 -24.21 -18.06
N ARG A 104 2.95 -23.93 -18.33
CA ARG A 104 1.84 -24.84 -17.98
C ARG A 104 2.26 -26.28 -18.27
N ALA A 105 2.37 -27.08 -17.20
CA ALA A 105 2.62 -28.50 -17.34
C ALA A 105 1.55 -29.04 -18.30
N PRO A 106 1.91 -29.82 -19.33
CA PRO A 106 0.92 -30.36 -20.22
C PRO A 106 -0.07 -31.16 -19.38
N PHE A 107 -1.34 -30.77 -19.43
CA PHE A 107 -2.45 -31.47 -18.77
C PHE A 107 -2.57 -32.84 -19.44
N ARG A 108 -1.77 -33.82 -19.01
CA ARG A 108 -1.79 -35.16 -19.57
C ARG A 108 -2.65 -36.04 -18.67
N GLN A 109 -3.88 -36.27 -19.13
CA GLN A 109 -4.72 -37.36 -18.66
C GLN A 109 -3.91 -38.65 -18.70
N GLY A 110 -3.51 -39.14 -17.53
CA GLY A 110 -2.87 -40.43 -17.42
C GLY A 110 -3.30 -41.09 -16.13
N SER A 111 -3.45 -42.40 -16.20
CA SER A 111 -3.85 -43.25 -15.07
C SER A 111 -2.98 -42.97 -13.83
N PRO A 112 -3.54 -42.97 -12.60
CA PRO A 112 -2.89 -42.54 -11.36
C PRO A 112 -1.58 -43.27 -10.97
N ASN A 113 -1.03 -44.17 -11.79
CA ASN A 113 0.18 -44.94 -11.50
C ASN A 113 1.11 -45.15 -12.70
N ASN A 114 1.07 -44.27 -13.72
CA ASN A 114 1.96 -44.42 -14.88
C ASN A 114 3.42 -44.03 -14.53
N PRO A 115 4.39 -44.98 -14.49
CA PRO A 115 5.78 -44.69 -14.14
C PRO A 115 6.49 -43.78 -15.16
N TYR A 116 6.00 -43.69 -16.40
CA TYR A 116 6.54 -42.80 -17.42
C TYR A 116 6.11 -41.33 -17.23
N LEU A 117 5.06 -41.07 -16.44
CA LEU A 117 4.69 -39.71 -16.06
C LEU A 117 5.55 -39.16 -14.93
N ALA A 118 6.15 -40.02 -14.10
CA ALA A 118 7.04 -39.57 -13.03
C ALA A 118 8.28 -38.85 -13.58
N ALA A 119 8.79 -39.26 -14.74
CA ALA A 119 9.86 -38.55 -15.45
C ALA A 119 9.38 -37.25 -16.13
N ALA A 120 8.09 -37.16 -16.48
CA ALA A 120 7.44 -35.97 -17.03
C ALA A 120 6.97 -34.96 -15.96
N ARG A 121 7.09 -35.28 -14.67
CA ARG A 121 6.83 -34.38 -13.54
C ARG A 121 7.93 -33.34 -13.30
N LYS A 122 9.00 -33.34 -14.10
CA LYS A 122 9.96 -32.23 -14.08
C LYS A 122 9.20 -30.96 -14.46
N GLU A 123 9.09 -30.02 -13.53
CA GLU A 123 8.46 -28.73 -13.74
C GLU A 123 9.09 -28.07 -14.97
N SER A 124 8.35 -28.03 -16.08
CA SER A 124 8.79 -27.35 -17.28
C SER A 124 8.63 -25.85 -17.07
N GLY A 125 9.70 -25.09 -17.25
CA GLY A 125 9.64 -23.64 -17.12
C GLY A 125 10.88 -22.99 -17.71
N TYR A 126 10.90 -21.66 -17.63
CA TYR A 126 12.05 -20.86 -18.03
C TYR A 126 12.38 -19.85 -16.93
N HIS A 127 13.63 -19.41 -16.86
CA HIS A 127 14.01 -18.31 -15.99
C HIS A 127 13.84 -16.98 -16.72
N CYS A 128 13.18 -16.04 -16.07
CA CYS A 128 13.04 -14.67 -16.50
C CYS A 128 13.99 -13.80 -15.68
N GLU A 129 14.88 -13.06 -16.33
CA GLU A 129 15.64 -12.00 -15.66
C GLU A 129 14.67 -10.85 -15.33
N VAL A 130 14.72 -10.40 -14.08
CA VAL A 130 13.93 -9.29 -13.56
C VAL A 130 14.90 -8.22 -13.08
N GLU A 131 14.59 -6.97 -13.43
CA GLU A 131 15.32 -5.79 -12.98
C GLU A 131 14.47 -5.01 -11.97
N PRO A 132 14.68 -5.20 -10.66
CA PRO A 132 13.89 -4.54 -9.61
C PRO A 132 13.87 -3.02 -9.72
N GLN A 133 15.01 -2.42 -10.13
CA GLN A 133 15.13 -0.96 -10.30
C GLN A 133 14.13 -0.43 -11.34
N ARG A 134 13.98 -1.13 -12.47
CA ARG A 134 13.02 -0.75 -13.51
C ARG A 134 11.57 -0.87 -13.01
N ILE A 135 11.28 -1.88 -12.20
CA ILE A 135 9.96 -2.02 -11.57
C ILE A 135 9.71 -0.88 -10.59
N ALA A 136 10.73 -0.45 -9.83
CA ALA A 136 10.63 0.70 -8.93
C ALA A 136 10.27 1.99 -9.70
N GLU A 137 10.88 2.23 -10.85
CA GLU A 137 10.56 3.36 -11.73
C GLU A 137 9.10 3.32 -12.20
N MET A 138 8.61 2.16 -12.64
CA MET A 138 7.22 2.00 -13.04
C MET A 138 6.25 2.25 -11.86
N LEU A 139 6.59 1.80 -10.65
CA LEU A 139 5.77 2.07 -9.47
C LEU A 139 5.76 3.56 -9.10
N MET A 140 6.87 4.27 -9.29
CA MET A 140 6.91 5.73 -9.12
C MET A 140 5.98 6.43 -10.13
N GLN A 141 5.98 6.01 -11.40
CA GLN A 141 5.08 6.55 -12.43
C GLN A 141 3.61 6.32 -12.07
N TRP A 142 3.23 5.12 -11.61
CA TRP A 142 1.86 4.87 -11.16
C TRP A 142 1.46 5.74 -9.97
N ARG A 143 2.37 5.94 -9.01
CA ARG A 143 2.08 6.82 -7.86
C ARG A 143 1.88 8.26 -8.28
N GLU A 144 2.67 8.76 -9.23
CA GLU A 144 2.50 10.09 -9.78
C GLU A 144 1.13 10.22 -10.48
N GLN A 145 0.79 9.28 -11.35
CA GLN A 145 -0.52 9.25 -12.03
C GLN A 145 -1.70 9.19 -11.04
N LEU A 146 -1.63 8.32 -10.04
CA LEU A 146 -2.66 8.21 -8.99
C LEU A 146 -2.77 9.51 -8.16
N SER A 147 -1.66 10.23 -7.97
CA SER A 147 -1.68 11.51 -7.27
C SER A 147 -2.38 12.61 -8.06
N VAL A 148 -2.30 12.57 -9.40
CA VAL A 148 -3.04 13.48 -10.28
C VAL A 148 -4.53 13.13 -10.24
N GLU A 149 -4.88 11.85 -10.44
CA GLU A 149 -6.27 11.37 -10.41
C GLU A 149 -6.98 11.77 -9.10
N TRP A 150 -6.31 11.67 -7.97
CA TRP A 150 -6.88 12.07 -6.68
C TRP A 150 -6.99 13.58 -6.44
N ARG A 151 -6.24 14.41 -7.17
CA ARG A 151 -6.40 15.88 -7.07
C ARG A 151 -7.55 16.39 -7.93
N GLU A 152 -7.87 15.65 -8.99
CA GLU A 152 -8.92 16.00 -9.95
C GLU A 152 -10.33 15.57 -9.48
N HIS A 153 -10.41 14.76 -8.42
CA HIS A 153 -11.65 14.26 -7.81
C HIS A 153 -11.83 14.77 -6.38
#